data_AF-A0A962N4J1-F1
#
_entry.id   AF-A0A962N4J1-F1
#
_cell.length_a   1.000
_cell.length_b   1.000
_cell.length_c   1.000
_cell.angle_alpha   90.00
_cell.angle_beta   90.00
_cell.angle_gamma   90.00
#
_symmetry.space_group_name_H-M   'P 1'
#
loop_
_entity.id
_entity.type
_entity.pdbx_description
1 polymer ?
#
loop_
_entity_poly.entity_id
_entity_poly.type
_entity_poly.pdbx_seq_one_letter_code
_entity_poly.pdbx_strand_id
1 'polypeptide(L)'
;MASIYDFKARFQGLLRPLVRALAGAGATANQVTIAALLLSGATGAWLALAAGSRAALFAVPVVLFVRMALNAVDGMLAREH
;
A
#
# COMPACT_ATOMS: atom_id res chain seq x y z
N MET A 1 -17.59 2.60 22.11
CA MET A 1 -18.03 3.17 20.83
C MET A 1 -16.96 2.84 19.79
N ALA A 2 -17.33 2.32 18.62
CA ALA A 2 -16.36 2.10 17.56
C ALA A 2 -15.85 3.45 17.04
N SER A 3 -14.54 3.65 17.06
CA SER A 3 -13.85 4.86 16.59
C SER A 3 -13.11 4.58 15.28
N ILE A 4 -12.82 5.63 14.52
CA ILE A 4 -12.01 5.53 13.30
C ILE A 4 -10.59 4.99 13.58
N TYR A 5 -10.09 5.14 14.81
CA TYR A 5 -8.84 4.55 15.25
C TYR A 5 -8.92 3.02 15.34
N ASP A 6 -10.08 2.45 15.67
CA ASP A 6 -10.26 1.00 15.76
C ASP A 6 -10.17 0.36 14.36
N PHE A 7 -10.64 1.07 13.33
CA PHE A 7 -10.50 0.63 11.94
C PHE A 7 -9.04 0.57 11.51
N LYS A 8 -8.24 1.59 11.85
CA LYS A 8 -6.80 1.59 11.58
C LYS A 8 -6.11 0.40 12.25
N ALA A 9 -6.38 0.18 13.54
CA ALA A 9 -5.78 -0.90 14.30
C ALA A 9 -6.16 -2.28 13.74
N ARG A 10 -7.44 -2.50 13.40
CA ARG A 10 -7.91 -3.75 12.79
C ARG A 10 -7.32 -3.98 11.40
N PHE A 11 -7.27 -2.95 10.56
CA PHE A 11 -6.65 -3.05 9.23
C PHE A 11 -5.16 -3.40 9.31
N GLN A 12 -4.42 -2.74 10.20
CA GLN A 12 -3.01 -3.11 10.47
C GLN A 12 -2.89 -4.54 11.02
N GLY A 13 -3.84 -4.97 11.86
CA GLY A 13 -3.94 -6.35 12.32
C GLY A 13 -4.03 -7.38 11.20
N LEU A 14 -4.76 -7.07 10.12
CA LEU A 14 -4.87 -7.93 8.93
C LEU A 14 -3.56 -7.99 8.12
N LEU A 15 -2.77 -6.92 8.13
CA LEU A 15 -1.51 -6.82 7.39
C LEU A 15 -0.31 -7.39 8.16
N ARG A 16 -0.40 -7.55 9.48
CA ARG A 16 0.70 -8.02 10.34
C ARG A 16 1.34 -9.36 9.92
N PRO A 17 0.60 -10.39 9.49
CA PRO A 17 1.22 -11.63 9.00
C PRO A 17 2.14 -11.38 7.79
N LEU A 18 1.72 -10.51 6.88
CA LEU A 18 2.53 -10.10 5.73
C LEU A 18 3.77 -9.31 6.15
N VAL A 19 3.62 -8.34 7.07
CA VAL A 19 4.75 -7.57 7.62
C VAL A 19 5.81 -8.49 8.22
N ARG A 20 5.38 -9.49 9.02
CA ARG A 20 6.29 -10.47 9.64
C ARG A 20 7.00 -11.33 8.60
N ALA A 21 6.29 -11.76 7.56
CA ALA A 21 6.90 -12.52 6.46
C ALA A 21 7.95 -11.68 5.70
N LEU A 22 7.65 -10.40 5.44
CA LEU A 22 8.58 -9.47 4.80
C LEU A 22 9.81 -9.20 5.66
N ALA A 23 9.62 -8.94 6.96
CA ALA A 23 10.72 -8.73 7.90
C ALA A 23 11.60 -9.99 8.03
N GLY A 24 10.98 -11.18 8.11
CA GLY A 24 11.70 -12.46 8.12
C GLY A 24 12.49 -12.73 6.84
N ALA A 25 12.08 -12.15 5.71
CA ALA A 25 12.81 -12.19 4.44
C ALA A 25 13.88 -11.07 4.32
N GLY A 26 14.07 -10.24 5.35
CA GLY A 26 15.04 -9.13 5.34
C GLY A 26 14.59 -7.91 4.53
N ALA A 27 13.31 -7.80 4.19
CA ALA A 27 12.79 -6.64 3.48
C ALA A 27 12.77 -5.39 4.39
N THR A 28 13.15 -4.24 3.84
CA THR A 28 13.19 -2.96 4.56
C THR A 28 11.98 -2.08 4.25
N ALA A 29 11.64 -1.18 5.18
CA ALA A 29 10.57 -0.20 4.96
C ALA A 29 10.77 0.62 3.67
N ASN A 30 12.01 1.03 3.39
CA ASN A 30 12.33 1.81 2.18
C ASN A 30 12.05 1.06 0.88
N GLN A 31 12.25 -0.27 0.84
CA GLN A 31 11.90 -1.07 -0.33
C GLN A 31 10.39 -1.06 -0.59
N VAL A 32 9.58 -1.10 0.47
CA VAL A 32 8.11 -1.01 0.36
C VAL A 32 7.68 0.37 -0.12
N THR A 33 8.29 1.44 0.39
CA THR A 33 8.02 2.81 -0.07
C THR A 33 8.39 3.00 -1.54
N ILE A 34 9.53 2.47 -2.00
CA ILE A 34 9.93 2.51 -3.42
C ILE A 34 8.92 1.72 -4.27
N ALA A 35 8.49 0.54 -3.84
CA ALA A 35 7.47 -0.23 -4.55
C ALA A 35 6.14 0.54 -4.68
N ALA A 36 5.70 1.20 -3.62
CA ALA A 36 4.51 2.06 -3.64
C ALA A 36 4.68 3.26 -4.58
N LEU A 37 5.86 3.87 -4.63
CA LEU A 37 6.20 4.94 -5.57
C LEU A 37 6.13 4.47 -7.02
N LEU A 38 6.76 3.34 -7.34
CA LEU A 38 6.75 2.77 -8.69
C LEU A 38 5.34 2.41 -9.15
N LEU A 39 4.53 1.78 -8.28
CA LEU A 39 3.13 1.46 -8.56
C LEU A 39 2.33 2.73 -8.90
N SER A 40 2.59 3.82 -8.18
CA SER A 40 1.93 5.11 -8.39
C SER A 40 2.33 5.75 -9.71
N GLY A 41 3.63 5.78 -9.98
CA GLY A 41 4.18 6.30 -11.23
C GLY A 41 3.65 5.53 -12.43
N ALA A 42 3.63 4.20 -12.36
CA ALA A 42 3.09 3.34 -13.40
C ALA A 42 1.59 3.59 -13.64
N THR A 43 0.81 3.73 -12.57
CA THR A 43 -0.63 4.03 -12.69
C THR A 43 -0.87 5.43 -13.27
N GLY A 44 -0.09 6.43 -12.87
CA GLY A 44 -0.13 7.78 -13.44
C GLY A 44 0.24 7.81 -14.91
N ALA A 45 1.31 7.09 -15.29
CA ALA A 45 1.71 6.93 -16.68
C ALA A 45 0.62 6.23 -17.50
N TRP A 46 0.00 5.18 -16.96
CA TRP A 46 -1.09 4.48 -17.64
C TRP A 46 -2.31 5.39 -17.87
N LEU A 47 -2.70 6.18 -16.86
CA LEU A 47 -3.77 7.18 -17.00
C LEU A 47 -3.45 8.21 -18.08
N ALA A 48 -2.20 8.68 -18.16
CA ALA A 48 -1.77 9.66 -19.15
C ALA A 48 -1.75 9.09 -20.57
N LEU A 49 -1.22 7.88 -20.74
CA LEU A 49 -1.07 7.23 -22.04
C LEU A 49 -2.38 6.64 -22.58
N ALA A 50 -3.29 6.22 -21.69
CA ALA A 50 -4.60 5.68 -22.02
C ALA A 50 -5.72 6.65 -21.66
N ALA A 51 -5.55 7.94 -21.98
CA ALA A 51 -6.52 8.98 -21.69
C ALA A 51 -7.91 8.60 -22.21
N GLY A 52 -8.92 8.64 -21.33
CA GLY A 52 -10.30 8.21 -21.64
C GLY A 52 -10.60 6.73 -21.41
N SER A 53 -9.60 5.90 -21.06
CA SER A 53 -9.82 4.50 -20.70
C SER A 53 -10.55 4.37 -19.37
N ARG A 54 -11.77 3.83 -19.42
CA ARG A 54 -12.55 3.50 -18.21
C ARG A 54 -11.82 2.50 -17.32
N ALA A 55 -11.08 1.57 -17.92
CA ALA A 55 -10.30 0.58 -17.16
C ALA A 55 -9.19 1.25 -16.35
N ALA A 56 -8.47 2.21 -16.93
CA ALA A 56 -7.44 2.96 -16.22
C ALA A 56 -8.04 3.79 -15.07
N LEU A 57 -9.22 4.38 -15.27
CA LEU A 57 -9.95 5.09 -14.21
C LEU A 57 -10.42 4.17 -13.08
N PHE A 58 -10.93 2.98 -13.40
CA PHE A 58 -11.34 2.00 -12.38
C PHE A 58 -10.15 1.36 -11.64
N ALA A 59 -8.96 1.38 -12.24
CA ALA A 59 -7.74 0.96 -11.54
C ALA A 59 -7.36 1.92 -10.40
N VAL A 60 -7.70 3.21 -10.48
CA VAL A 60 -7.35 4.22 -9.47
C VAL A 60 -7.79 3.85 -8.06
N PRO A 61 -9.08 3.60 -7.75
CA PRO A 61 -9.50 3.26 -6.40
C PRO A 61 -8.82 1.98 -5.88
N VAL A 62 -8.61 0.99 -6.75
CA VAL A 62 -7.92 -0.26 -6.38
C VAL A 62 -6.46 0.02 -6.02
N VAL A 63 -5.75 0.76 -6.88
CA VAL A 63 -4.35 1.13 -6.64
C VAL A 63 -4.20 1.99 -5.40
N LEU A 64 -5.09 2.97 -5.17
CA LEU A 64 -5.05 3.81 -3.98
C LEU A 64 -5.30 3.01 -2.69
N PHE A 65 -6.18 2.01 -2.75
CA PHE A 65 -6.39 1.09 -1.63
C PHE A 65 -5.13 0.27 -1.34
N VAL A 66 -4.51 -0.30 -2.39
CA VAL A 66 -3.23 -1.03 -2.27
C VAL A 66 -2.12 -0.11 -1.74
N ARG A 67 -2.03 1.13 -2.22
CA ARG A 67 -1.07 2.12 -1.72
C ARG A 67 -1.25 2.39 -0.23
N MET A 68 -2.48 2.54 0.23
CA MET A 68 -2.77 2.72 1.65
C MET A 68 -2.28 1.52 2.47
N ALA A 69 -2.44 0.29 1.95
CA ALA A 69 -1.89 -0.91 2.59
C ALA A 69 -0.35 -0.90 2.62
N LEU A 70 0.31 -0.57 1.50
CA LEU A 70 1.78 -0.51 1.43
C LEU A 70 2.35 0.54 2.37
N ASN A 71 1.73 1.72 2.47
CA ASN A 71 2.10 2.78 3.43
C ASN A 71 1.81 2.40 4.90
N ALA A 72 0.97 1.38 5.15
CA ALA A 72 0.81 0.84 6.49
C ALA A 72 1.91 -0.19 6.78
N VAL A 73 2.26 -1.01 5.79
CA VAL A 73 3.35 -2.00 5.85
C VAL A 73 4.70 -1.34 6.08
N ASP A 74 5.05 -0.28 5.35
CA ASP A 74 6.34 0.41 5.51
C ASP A 74 6.51 0.97 6.93
N GLY A 75 5.48 1.63 7.47
CA GLY A 75 5.51 2.19 8.80
C GLY A 75 5.49 1.11 9.89
N MET A 76 4.84 -0.02 9.66
CA MET A 76 4.92 -1.16 10.59
C MET A 76 6.31 -1.79 10.57
N LEU A 77 6.90 -2.01 9.40
CA LEU A 77 8.28 -2.50 9.28
C LEU A 77 9.24 -1.58 10.03
N ALA A 78 9.21 -0.27 9.79
CA ALA A 78 10.13 0.68 10.42
C ALA A 78 9.97 0.84 11.95
N ARG A 79 8.81 0.46 12.52
CA ARG A 79 8.53 0.58 13.96
C ARG A 79 8.73 -0.73 14.71
N GLU A 80 8.41 -1.86 14.07
CA GLU A 80 8.40 -3.17 14.70
C GLU A 80 9.69 -3.97 14.41
N HIS A 81 10.49 -3.58 13.40
CA HIS A 81 11.68 -4.28 12.90
C HIS A 81 12.80 -3.31 12.47
#